data_AF-A0A9C7PK57-F1
#
_entry.id   AF-A0A9C7PK57-F1
#
_cell.length_a   1.000
_cell.length_b   1.000
_cell.length_c   1.000
_cell.angle_alpha   90.00
_cell.angle_beta   90.00
_cell.angle_gamma   90.00
#
_symmetry.space_group_name_H-M   'P 1'
#
loop_
_entity.id
_entity.type
_entity.pdbx_description
1 polymer ?
#
loop_
_entity_poly.entity_id
_entity_poly.type
_entity_poly.pdbx_seq_one_letter_code
_entity_poly.pdbx_strand_id
1 'polypeptide(L)'
;MQDPLLDCEEDIREYLAEHTTTQCPPLLAQAMEYAVFPGGARVRPQLCMAVALANNSSDRPLAAAAATAVEFLHCASLSTTICPASTTQPSAAETVGACQIGERIAVLTGDALIVAAFQTLAVHAIHHVRASAAAGAVDIGARSWRAPRYCRRPGMGMRAKR
;
A
#
# COMPACT_ATOMS: atom_id res chain seq x y z
N MET A 1 -14.30 15.08 -10.17
CA MET A 1 -13.70 15.80 -9.05
C MET A 1 -12.54 14.94 -8.57
N GLN A 2 -11.36 15.07 -9.20
CA GLN A 2 -10.15 14.41 -8.71
C GLN A 2 -9.63 15.24 -7.53
N ASP A 3 -9.79 14.72 -6.31
CA ASP A 3 -9.08 15.25 -5.15
C ASP A 3 -7.61 14.82 -5.26
N PRO A 4 -6.64 15.75 -5.35
CA PRO A 4 -5.22 15.42 -5.46
C PRO A 4 -4.71 14.52 -4.33
N LEU A 5 -5.36 14.55 -3.16
CA LEU A 5 -4.98 13.73 -2.00
C LEU A 5 -5.37 12.26 -2.17
N LEU A 6 -6.29 11.96 -3.09
CA LEU A 6 -6.77 10.61 -3.38
C LEU A 6 -6.24 10.08 -4.72
N ASP A 7 -5.41 10.85 -5.42
CA ASP A 7 -4.74 10.36 -6.62
C ASP A 7 -3.77 9.25 -6.22
N CYS A 8 -3.98 8.08 -6.81
CA CYS A 8 -3.28 6.83 -6.53
C CYS A 8 -2.74 6.21 -7.82
N GLU A 9 -2.92 6.85 -8.97
CA GLU A 9 -2.52 6.26 -10.24
C GLU A 9 -0.99 6.21 -10.37
N GLU A 10 -0.29 7.23 -9.87
CA GLU A 10 1.17 7.23 -9.77
C GLU A 10 1.67 6.15 -8.80
N ASP A 11 1.08 6.05 -7.60
CA ASP A 11 1.41 5.00 -6.62
C ASP A 11 1.28 3.59 -7.23
N ILE A 12 0.16 3.33 -7.92
CA ILE A 12 -0.11 2.03 -8.56
C ILE A 12 0.93 1.73 -9.65
N ARG A 13 1.30 2.75 -10.44
CA ARG A 13 2.29 2.62 -11.53
C ARG A 13 3.69 2.35 -10.98
N GLU A 14 4.08 3.06 -9.92
CA GLU A 14 5.37 2.86 -9.26
C GLU A 14 5.48 1.44 -8.69
N TYR A 15 4.50 1.01 -7.89
CA TYR A 15 4.53 -0.33 -7.32
C TYR A 15 4.41 -1.43 -8.36
N LEU A 16 3.69 -1.23 -9.47
CA LEU A 16 3.67 -2.22 -10.55
C LEU A 16 5.06 -2.38 -11.19
N ALA A 17 5.79 -1.27 -11.38
CA ALA A 17 7.13 -1.28 -11.96
C ALA A 17 8.15 -2.07 -11.11
N GLU A 18 7.95 -2.15 -9.80
CA GLU A 18 8.75 -3.00 -8.90
C GLU A 18 8.59 -4.51 -9.21
N HIS A 19 7.46 -4.91 -9.80
CA HIS A 19 7.15 -6.30 -10.14
C HIS A 19 7.36 -6.63 -11.63
N THR A 20 7.48 -5.61 -12.49
CA THR A 20 7.70 -5.76 -13.94
C THR A 20 9.13 -5.40 -14.35
N THR A 21 10.11 -5.76 -13.52
CA THR A 21 11.55 -5.52 -13.78
C THR A 21 12.07 -6.29 -15.00
N THR A 22 13.32 -6.05 -15.39
CA THR A 22 14.00 -6.76 -16.49
C THR A 22 14.11 -8.27 -16.33
N GLN A 23 13.90 -8.79 -15.10
CA GLN A 23 13.87 -10.22 -14.82
C GLN A 23 12.49 -10.84 -15.08
N CYS A 24 11.44 -10.02 -15.14
CA CYS A 24 10.10 -10.48 -15.48
C CYS A 24 10.02 -10.79 -16.98
N PRO A 25 9.44 -11.94 -17.39
CA PRO A 25 9.21 -12.23 -18.80
C PRO A 25 8.42 -11.09 -19.47
N PRO A 26 8.85 -10.59 -20.65
CA PRO A 26 8.29 -9.36 -21.23
C PRO A 26 6.80 -9.47 -21.54
N LEU A 27 6.35 -10.66 -21.94
CA LEU A 27 4.94 -10.93 -22.20
C LEU A 27 4.08 -10.86 -20.92
N LEU A 28 4.62 -11.31 -19.78
CA LEU A 28 3.93 -11.26 -18.50
C LEU A 28 3.89 -9.82 -17.96
N ALA A 29 5.01 -9.10 -18.04
CA ALA A 29 5.09 -7.70 -17.67
C ALA A 29 4.06 -6.86 -18.44
N GLN A 30 4.01 -7.03 -19.76
CA GLN A 30 3.03 -6.38 -20.61
C GLN A 30 1.59 -6.76 -20.23
N ALA A 31 1.32 -8.03 -19.96
CA ALA A 31 -0.02 -8.48 -19.56
C ALA A 31 -0.46 -7.90 -18.21
N MET A 32 0.45 -7.79 -17.23
CA MET A 32 0.20 -7.14 -15.95
C MET A 32 -0.12 -5.65 -16.12
N GLU A 33 0.64 -4.92 -16.94
CA GLU A 33 0.37 -3.51 -17.26
C GLU A 33 -1.02 -3.34 -17.88
N TYR A 34 -1.37 -4.15 -18.89
CA TYR A 34 -2.68 -4.10 -19.50
C TYR A 34 -3.83 -4.47 -18.55
N ALA A 35 -3.61 -5.42 -17.63
CA ALA A 35 -4.60 -5.82 -16.64
C ALA A 35 -4.84 -4.74 -15.58
N VAL A 36 -3.81 -3.99 -15.20
CA VAL A 36 -3.90 -2.91 -14.20
C VAL A 36 -4.39 -1.61 -14.81
N PHE A 37 -4.02 -1.29 -16.04
CA PHE A 37 -4.33 -0.03 -16.71
C PHE A 37 -5.27 -0.12 -17.93
N PRO A 38 -6.43 -0.81 -17.86
CA PRO A 38 -7.45 -0.72 -18.92
C PRO A 38 -8.24 0.61 -18.89
N GLY A 39 -7.97 1.48 -17.89
CA GLY A 39 -8.77 2.64 -17.54
C GLY A 39 -9.72 2.36 -16.37
N GLY A 40 -10.44 3.38 -15.88
CA GLY A 40 -11.42 3.24 -14.80
C GLY A 40 -11.33 4.34 -13.74
N ALA A 41 -12.34 4.42 -12.88
CA ALA A 41 -12.47 5.49 -11.89
C ALA A 41 -11.61 5.30 -10.62
N ARG A 42 -10.93 4.15 -10.47
CA ARG A 42 -10.07 3.82 -9.31
C ARG A 42 -10.76 3.99 -7.94
N VAL A 43 -12.03 3.62 -7.87
CA VAL A 43 -12.87 3.80 -6.66
C VAL A 43 -12.31 3.06 -5.45
N ARG A 44 -11.77 1.85 -5.64
CA ARG A 44 -11.27 1.00 -4.54
C ARG A 44 -10.04 1.58 -3.86
N PRO A 45 -8.94 1.92 -4.58
CA PRO A 45 -7.77 2.52 -3.96
C PRO A 45 -8.09 3.92 -3.39
N GLN A 46 -8.92 4.72 -4.07
CA GLN A 46 -9.37 6.02 -3.54
C GLN A 46 -10.12 5.88 -2.21
N LEU A 47 -11.01 4.89 -2.08
CA LEU A 47 -11.72 4.63 -0.83
C LEU A 47 -10.76 4.18 0.28
N CYS A 48 -9.78 3.33 -0.03
CA CYS A 48 -8.76 2.91 0.92
C CYS A 48 -7.96 4.11 1.46
N MET A 49 -7.55 4.99 0.54
CA MET A 49 -6.87 6.25 0.88
C MET A 49 -7.74 7.18 1.72
N ALA A 50 -9.01 7.36 1.36
CA ALA A 50 -9.94 8.19 2.11
C ALA A 50 -10.16 7.67 3.55
N VAL A 51 -10.25 6.35 3.74
CA VAL A 51 -10.35 5.74 5.07
C VAL A 51 -9.09 5.98 5.89
N ALA A 52 -7.90 5.84 5.28
CA ALA A 52 -6.64 6.13 5.97
C ALA A 52 -6.56 7.60 6.42
N LEU A 53 -6.96 8.54 5.55
CA LEU A 53 -7.03 9.97 5.87
C LEU A 53 -8.04 10.27 6.98
N ALA A 54 -9.24 9.67 6.91
CA ALA A 54 -10.28 9.85 7.93
C ALA A 54 -9.85 9.34 9.32
N ASN A 55 -8.93 8.37 9.39
CA ASN A 55 -8.35 7.85 10.62
C ASN A 55 -7.08 8.59 11.06
N ASN A 56 -6.71 9.69 10.41
CA ASN A 56 -5.48 10.46 10.67
C ASN A 56 -4.21 9.59 10.59
N SER A 57 -4.15 8.64 9.64
CA SER A 57 -2.93 7.86 9.40
C SER A 57 -1.79 8.80 9.00
N SER A 58 -0.67 8.73 9.72
CA SER A 58 0.56 9.46 9.38
C SER A 58 1.44 8.73 8.36
N ASP A 59 1.17 7.44 8.10
CA ASP A 59 1.94 6.62 7.16
C ASP A 59 1.25 6.56 5.80
N ARG A 60 1.49 7.60 4.98
CA ARG A 60 1.02 7.68 3.59
C ARG A 60 1.56 6.52 2.72
N PRO A 61 2.84 6.12 2.80
CA PRO A 61 3.35 4.97 2.06
C PRO A 61 2.59 3.66 2.36
N LEU A 62 2.31 3.35 3.63
CA LEU A 62 1.55 2.15 3.99
C LEU A 62 0.12 2.21 3.44
N ALA A 63 -0.53 3.38 3.52
CA ALA A 63 -1.86 3.58 2.94
C ALA A 63 -1.84 3.40 1.41
N ALA A 64 -0.83 3.94 0.72
CA ALA A 64 -0.62 3.79 -0.72
C ALA A 64 -0.47 2.32 -1.12
N ALA A 65 0.37 1.59 -0.37
CA ALA A 65 0.65 0.18 -0.60
C ALA A 65 -0.61 -0.67 -0.38
N ALA A 66 -1.39 -0.39 0.66
CA ALA A 66 -2.66 -1.07 0.91
C ALA A 66 -3.70 -0.79 -0.19
N ALA A 67 -3.83 0.47 -0.60
CA ALA A 67 -4.72 0.88 -1.68
C ALA A 67 -4.36 0.17 -3.00
N THR A 68 -3.07 0.14 -3.33
CA THR A 68 -2.55 -0.54 -4.53
C THR A 68 -2.74 -2.05 -4.46
N ALA A 69 -2.46 -2.67 -3.31
CA ALA A 69 -2.67 -4.10 -3.14
C ALA A 69 -4.15 -4.51 -3.36
N VAL A 70 -5.10 -3.70 -2.89
CA VAL A 70 -6.53 -3.94 -3.14
C VAL A 70 -6.86 -3.83 -4.63
N GLU A 71 -6.28 -2.87 -5.34
CA GLU A 71 -6.50 -2.73 -6.79
C GLU A 71 -5.85 -3.88 -7.57
N PHE A 72 -4.65 -4.32 -7.19
CA PHE A 72 -4.01 -5.50 -7.79
C PHE A 72 -4.86 -6.76 -7.60
N LEU A 73 -5.38 -7.01 -6.39
CA LEU A 73 -6.28 -8.13 -6.14
C LEU A 73 -7.56 -8.04 -6.97
N HIS A 74 -8.09 -6.83 -7.17
CA HIS A 74 -9.21 -6.61 -8.05
C HIS A 74 -8.88 -6.99 -9.50
N CYS A 75 -7.78 -6.47 -10.06
CA CYS A 75 -7.32 -6.80 -11.41
C CYS A 75 -7.01 -8.30 -11.58
N ALA A 76 -6.44 -8.93 -10.55
CA ALA A 76 -6.18 -10.37 -10.53
C ALA A 76 -7.49 -11.18 -10.66
N SER A 77 -8.52 -10.79 -9.90
CA SER A 77 -9.82 -11.45 -9.95
C SER A 77 -10.48 -11.35 -11.32
N LEU A 78 -10.26 -10.26 -12.06
CA LEU A 78 -10.76 -10.09 -13.43
C LEU A 78 -9.95 -10.94 -14.42
N SER A 79 -8.64 -11.02 -14.24
CA SER A 79 -7.72 -11.76 -15.12
C SER A 79 -7.98 -13.27 -15.12
N THR A 80 -8.30 -13.85 -13.97
CA THR A 80 -8.52 -15.31 -13.84
C THR A 80 -9.95 -15.75 -14.13
N THR A 81 -10.94 -14.86 -14.01
CA THR A 81 -12.37 -15.22 -14.12
C THR A 81 -12.98 -14.95 -15.50
N ILE A 82 -12.35 -14.09 -16.32
CA ILE A 82 -12.93 -13.58 -17.57
C ILE A 82 -12.20 -14.16 -18.81
N CYS A 83 -11.29 -15.13 -18.63
CA CYS A 83 -10.78 -15.95 -19.74
C CYS A 83 -11.47 -17.32 -19.80
N PRO A 84 -12.66 -17.44 -20.42
CA PRO A 84 -13.28 -18.75 -20.61
C PRO A 84 -12.60 -19.49 -21.77
N ALA A 85 -12.13 -20.71 -21.52
CA ALA A 85 -11.53 -21.63 -22.50
C ALA A 85 -12.47 -22.01 -23.68
N SER A 86 -13.74 -21.58 -23.72
CA SER A 86 -14.69 -22.08 -24.72
C SER A 86 -15.95 -21.24 -25.03
N THR A 87 -16.03 -19.93 -24.75
CA THR A 87 -17.26 -19.17 -25.06
C THR A 87 -17.08 -18.22 -26.25
N THR A 88 -17.96 -18.38 -27.24
CA THR A 88 -18.12 -17.57 -28.45
C THR A 88 -18.84 -16.23 -28.21
N GLN A 89 -18.76 -15.67 -26.99
CA GLN A 89 -19.41 -14.40 -26.66
C GLN A 89 -18.39 -13.29 -26.46
N PRO A 90 -18.39 -12.23 -27.29
CA PRO A 90 -17.39 -11.16 -27.25
C PRO A 90 -17.60 -10.12 -26.13
N SER A 91 -18.57 -10.27 -25.22
CA SER A 91 -19.09 -9.13 -24.46
C SER A 91 -18.37 -8.76 -23.15
N ALA A 92 -17.37 -9.52 -22.70
CA ALA A 92 -16.59 -9.19 -21.48
C ALA A 92 -15.10 -9.60 -21.54
N ALA A 93 -14.75 -10.61 -22.34
CA ALA A 93 -13.37 -11.07 -22.53
C ALA A 93 -12.51 -10.02 -23.27
N GLU A 94 -13.14 -9.12 -24.05
CA GLU A 94 -12.45 -8.02 -24.73
C GLU A 94 -11.93 -6.95 -23.75
N THR A 95 -12.46 -6.87 -22.52
CA THR A 95 -12.17 -5.78 -21.58
C THR A 95 -10.96 -6.06 -20.68
N VAL A 96 -10.53 -7.32 -20.54
CA VAL A 96 -9.35 -7.69 -19.76
C VAL A 96 -8.18 -7.88 -20.70
N GLY A 97 -7.29 -6.88 -20.78
CA GLY A 97 -6.21 -6.86 -21.77
C GLY A 97 -5.32 -8.10 -21.77
N ALA A 98 -5.15 -8.78 -20.63
CA ALA A 98 -4.39 -10.03 -20.56
C ALA A 98 -5.05 -11.21 -21.29
N CYS A 99 -6.39 -11.29 -21.34
CA CYS A 99 -7.12 -12.32 -22.09
C CYS A 99 -6.91 -12.20 -23.60
N GLN A 100 -6.75 -10.96 -24.09
CA GLN A 100 -6.44 -10.70 -25.50
C GLN A 100 -5.06 -11.23 -25.90
N ILE A 101 -4.13 -11.34 -24.94
CA ILE A 101 -2.77 -11.86 -25.14
C ILE A 101 -2.76 -13.40 -25.07
N GLY A 102 -3.70 -14.00 -24.34
CA GLY A 102 -3.99 -15.44 -24.35
C GLY A 102 -4.36 -16.00 -22.98
N GLU A 103 -5.05 -17.15 -22.96
CA GLU A 103 -5.57 -17.73 -21.72
C GLU A 103 -4.48 -18.08 -20.69
N ARG A 104 -3.41 -18.73 -21.14
CA ARG A 104 -2.31 -19.14 -20.25
C ARG A 104 -1.64 -17.93 -19.61
N ILE A 105 -1.48 -16.85 -20.37
CA ILE A 105 -0.86 -15.63 -19.84
C ILE A 105 -1.83 -14.88 -18.94
N ALA A 106 -3.13 -14.91 -19.19
CA ALA A 106 -4.15 -14.32 -18.31
C ALA A 106 -4.16 -14.97 -16.92
N VAL A 107 -4.06 -16.30 -16.84
CA VAL A 107 -3.94 -17.02 -15.56
C VAL A 107 -2.67 -16.60 -14.82
N LEU A 108 -1.51 -16.63 -15.51
CA LEU A 108 -0.23 -16.22 -14.90
C LEU A 108 -0.24 -14.74 -14.46
N THR A 109 -0.92 -13.88 -15.21
CA THR A 109 -1.08 -12.46 -14.86
C THR A 109 -1.87 -12.32 -13.55
N GLY A 110 -2.94 -13.08 -13.39
CA GLY A 110 -3.69 -13.13 -12.14
C GLY A 110 -2.84 -13.59 -10.96
N ASP A 111 -2.12 -14.70 -11.11
CA ASP A 111 -1.24 -15.22 -10.05
C ASP A 111 -0.14 -14.20 -9.69
N ALA A 112 0.49 -13.58 -10.69
CA ALA A 112 1.51 -12.56 -10.49
C ALA A 112 0.98 -11.33 -9.75
N LEU A 113 -0.23 -10.85 -10.09
CA LEU A 113 -0.85 -9.72 -9.41
C LEU A 113 -1.25 -10.02 -7.96
N ILE A 114 -1.66 -11.26 -7.65
CA ILE A 114 -1.90 -11.68 -6.26
C ILE A 114 -0.60 -11.61 -5.46
N VAL A 115 0.50 -12.16 -6.00
CA VAL A 115 1.81 -12.13 -5.34
C VAL A 115 2.30 -10.69 -5.17
N ALA A 116 2.21 -9.88 -6.22
CA ALA A 116 2.58 -8.46 -6.20
C ALA A 116 1.82 -7.68 -5.13
N ALA A 117 0.51 -7.93 -4.97
CA ALA A 117 -0.30 -7.28 -3.93
C ALA A 117 0.23 -7.55 -2.52
N PHE A 118 0.49 -8.81 -2.20
CA PHE A 118 1.01 -9.18 -0.88
C PHE A 118 2.44 -8.71 -0.65
N GLN A 119 3.31 -8.77 -1.68
CA GLN A 119 4.68 -8.26 -1.57
C GLN A 119 4.70 -6.75 -1.31
N THR A 120 3.92 -5.98 -2.07
CA THR A 120 3.81 -4.52 -1.92
C THR A 120 3.36 -4.16 -0.50
N LEU A 121 2.32 -4.83 -0.01
CA LEU A 121 1.82 -4.61 1.35
C LEU A 121 2.83 -5.04 2.42
N ALA A 122 3.50 -6.18 2.25
CA ALA A 122 4.43 -6.71 3.24
C ALA A 122 5.67 -5.83 3.43
N VAL A 123 6.26 -5.34 2.33
CA VAL A 123 7.43 -4.44 2.38
C VAL A 123 7.09 -3.20 3.21
N HIS A 124 5.99 -2.53 2.88
CA HIS A 124 5.59 -1.30 3.55
C HIS A 124 5.11 -1.53 5.00
N ALA A 125 4.43 -2.64 5.28
CA ALA A 125 4.04 -3.00 6.65
C ALA A 125 5.27 -3.23 7.56
N ILE A 126 6.30 -3.90 7.05
CA ILE A 126 7.56 -4.11 7.80
C ILE A 126 8.25 -2.77 8.08
N HIS A 127 8.27 -1.86 7.10
CA HIS A 127 8.83 -0.52 7.29
C HIS A 127 8.07 0.28 8.36
N HIS A 128 6.74 0.26 8.34
CA HIS A 128 5.91 0.91 9.35
C HIS A 128 6.15 0.37 10.76
N VAL A 129 6.18 -0.96 10.92
CA VAL A 129 6.42 -1.60 12.22
C VAL A 129 7.81 -1.25 12.75
N ARG A 130 8.85 -1.26 11.91
CA ARG A 130 10.21 -0.87 12.29
C ARG A 130 10.30 0.60 12.69
N ALA A 131 9.68 1.50 11.92
CA ALA A 131 9.64 2.93 12.23
C ALA A 131 8.92 3.20 13.56
N SER A 132 7.78 2.55 13.78
CA SER A 132 7.01 2.66 15.03
C SER A 132 7.77 2.11 16.23
N ALA A 133 8.46 0.98 16.08
CA ALA A 133 9.29 0.40 17.13
C ALA A 133 10.50 1.30 17.47
N ALA A 134 11.15 1.89 16.47
CA ALA A 134 12.25 2.83 16.67
C ALA A 134 11.79 4.10 17.40
N ALA A 135 10.65 4.67 16.99
CA ALA A 135 10.06 5.82 17.68
C ALA A 135 9.70 5.48 19.13
N GLY A 136 9.09 4.31 19.38
CA GLY A 136 8.80 3.83 20.73
C GLY A 136 10.05 3.65 21.59
N ALA A 137 11.14 3.12 21.03
CA ALA A 137 12.41 2.97 21.74
C ALA A 137 13.05 4.32 22.11
N VAL A 138 13.03 5.29 21.18
CA VAL A 138 13.51 6.66 21.43
C VAL A 138 12.67 7.34 22.51
N ASP A 139 11.36 7.13 22.51
CA ASP A 139 10.44 7.75 23.46
C ASP A 139 10.55 7.12 24.87
N ILE A 140 10.86 5.81 24.95
CA ILE A 140 11.26 5.14 26.21
C ILE A 140 12.59 5.71 26.72
N GLY A 141 13.58 5.92 25.84
CA GLY A 141 14.85 6.56 26.19
C GLY A 141 14.66 8.01 26.66
N ALA A 142 13.80 8.79 26.00
CA ALA A 142 13.51 10.16 26.38
C ALA A 142 12.76 10.24 27.73
N ARG A 143 11.90 9.26 28.03
CA ARG A 143 11.25 9.14 29.34
C ARG A 143 12.23 8.71 30.44
N SER A 144 13.20 7.84 30.16
CA SER A 144 14.19 7.41 31.14
C SER A 144 15.24 8.49 31.47
N TRP A 145 15.53 9.40 30.54
CA TRP A 145 16.46 10.53 30.74
C TRP A 145 15.83 11.77 31.39
N ARG A 146 14.50 11.82 31.60
CA ARG A 146 13.90 12.82 32.50
C ARG A 146 14.19 12.40 33.95
N ALA A 147 15.34 12.80 34.45
CA ALA A 147 15.75 12.62 35.84
C ALA A 147 14.65 13.08 36.82
N PRO A 148 14.48 12.41 37.99
CA PRO A 148 13.53 12.83 39.00
C PRO A 148 13.87 14.25 39.46
N ARG A 149 12.90 15.17 39.42
CA ARG A 149 13.03 16.49 40.05
C ARG A 149 13.07 16.33 41.57
N TYR A 150 14.21 15.94 42.12
CA TYR A 150 14.44 15.84 43.55
C TYR A 150 15.54 16.81 43.99
N CYS A 151 15.35 18.12 43.75
CA CYS A 151 16.13 19.14 44.45
C CYS A 151 15.51 20.54 44.32
N ARG A 152 14.43 20.83 45.06
CA ARG A 152 14.15 22.17 45.62
C ARG A 152 13.28 22.01 46.89
N ARG A 153 13.92 21.85 48.04
CA ARG A 153 13.30 22.26 49.32
C ARG A 153 13.53 23.78 49.45
N PRO A 154 12.49 24.61 49.66
CA PRO A 154 12.69 25.99 50.06
C PRO A 154 13.26 26.02 51.48
N GLY A 155 14.26 26.87 51.69
CA GLY A 155 14.99 27.00 52.95
C GLY A 155 14.10 27.25 54.16
N MET A 156 14.39 26.51 55.23
CA MET A 156 13.92 26.76 56.58
C MET A 156 14.50 28.10 57.06
N GLY A 157 13.64 29.12 57.21
CA GLY A 157 14.03 30.40 57.81
C GLY A 157 14.24 30.24 59.32
N MET A 158 15.48 30.41 59.79
CA MET A 158 15.78 30.62 61.19
C MET A 158 15.31 32.02 61.61
N ARG A 159 14.25 32.12 62.42
CA ARG A 159 13.91 33.33 63.17
C ARG A 159 14.86 33.45 64.36
N ALA A 160 15.71 34.48 64.33
CA ALA A 160 16.43 34.93 65.51
C ALA A 160 15.45 35.66 66.45
N LYS A 161 15.33 35.16 67.69
CA LYS A 161 14.73 35.90 68.80
C LYS A 161 15.67 37.02 69.23
N ARG A 162 15.21 38.27 69.19
CA ARG A 162 15.58 39.33 70.13
C ARG A 162 14.31 40.07 70.50
#